data_AF-A0A4S4E466-F1
#
_entry.id   AF-A0A4S4E466-F1
#
_cell.length_a   1.000
_cell.length_b   1.000
_cell.length_c   1.000
_cell.angle_alpha   90.00
_cell.angle_beta   90.00
_cell.angle_gamma   90.00
#
_symmetry.space_group_name_H-M   'P 1'
#
loop_
_entity.id
_entity.type
_entity.pdbx_description
1 polymer ?
#
loop_
_entity_poly.entity_id
_entity_poly.type
_entity_poly.pdbx_seq_one_letter_code
_entity_poly.pdbx_strand_id
1 'polypeptide(L)'
;MVDFGKLVGLEFLSIRGVQWCWDAISKMLQLANKVKHLYMKVEFTGDFEALLPFPEIDFVEFFNSHPKLRKFDMHGAMFAALCQKNSLKNVDSRFVIPCLEEAVVTVRSPLNAEQKMSTLESLVKYGKNLKKMTVRILDMKSSHSSADDFFQEICRFRCLNRKIVSIE
;
A
#
# COMPACT_ATOMS: atom_id res chain seq x y z
N MET A 1 -0.60 -28.55 -1.59
CA MET A 1 -0.81 -27.10 -1.82
C MET A 1 -2.23 -26.78 -1.35
N VAL A 2 -2.43 -25.80 -0.45
CA VAL A 2 -3.78 -25.50 0.06
C VAL A 2 -4.62 -24.89 -1.06
N ASP A 3 -5.81 -25.43 -1.27
CA ASP A 3 -6.83 -24.92 -2.18
C ASP A 3 -7.93 -24.24 -1.36
N PHE A 4 -8.08 -22.93 -1.54
CA PHE A 4 -9.09 -22.14 -0.84
C PHE A 4 -10.35 -21.91 -1.68
N GLY A 5 -10.41 -22.43 -2.92
CA GLY A 5 -11.46 -22.11 -3.87
C GLY A 5 -11.57 -20.60 -4.16
N LYS A 6 -12.68 -20.15 -4.76
CA LYS A 6 -12.95 -18.72 -4.91
C LYS A 6 -13.59 -18.16 -3.63
N LEU A 7 -12.94 -17.22 -2.98
CA LEU A 7 -13.41 -16.58 -1.75
C LEU A 7 -14.43 -15.45 -2.06
N VAL A 8 -15.49 -15.78 -2.82
CA VAL A 8 -16.43 -14.79 -3.38
C VAL A 8 -17.22 -13.99 -2.34
N GLY A 9 -17.43 -14.56 -1.15
CA GLY A 9 -18.10 -13.90 -0.03
C GLY A 9 -17.15 -13.18 0.94
N LEU A 10 -15.84 -13.26 0.73
CA LEU A 10 -14.88 -12.65 1.63
C LEU A 10 -14.88 -11.12 1.46
N GLU A 11 -15.36 -10.41 2.47
CA GLU A 11 -15.39 -8.94 2.45
C GLU A 11 -14.17 -8.31 3.12
N PHE A 12 -13.55 -9.01 4.07
CA PHE A 12 -12.41 -8.53 4.84
C PHE A 12 -11.28 -9.57 4.83
N LEU A 13 -10.09 -9.15 4.45
CA LEU A 13 -8.87 -9.95 4.49
C LEU A 13 -7.80 -9.23 5.31
N SER A 14 -7.24 -9.92 6.30
CA SER A 14 -6.11 -9.43 7.10
C SER A 14 -4.96 -10.41 7.02
N ILE A 15 -3.84 -9.97 6.45
CA ILE A 15 -2.59 -10.74 6.35
C ILE A 15 -1.59 -10.11 7.32
N ARG A 16 -1.18 -10.89 8.33
CA ARG A 16 -0.28 -10.43 9.41
C ARG A 16 0.81 -11.44 9.67
N GLY A 17 2.04 -10.97 9.89
CA GLY A 17 3.13 -11.81 10.34
C GLY A 17 4.48 -11.14 10.17
N VAL A 18 5.53 -11.76 10.71
CA VAL A 18 6.90 -11.32 10.43
C VAL A 18 7.30 -11.74 9.02
N GLN A 19 7.08 -13.02 8.69
CA GLN A 19 7.48 -13.58 7.41
C GLN A 19 6.35 -14.41 6.79
N TRP A 20 6.13 -14.23 5.49
CA TRP A 20 5.16 -15.00 4.72
C TRP A 20 5.75 -15.41 3.37
N CYS A 21 5.43 -16.62 2.92
CA CYS A 21 5.71 -17.01 1.54
C CYS A 21 4.97 -16.07 0.57
N TRP A 22 5.69 -15.46 -0.37
CA TRP A 22 5.09 -14.54 -1.34
C TRP A 22 4.03 -15.23 -2.21
N ASP A 23 4.28 -16.47 -2.64
CA ASP A 23 3.31 -17.22 -3.46
C ASP A 23 1.98 -17.42 -2.72
N ALA A 24 2.04 -17.61 -1.40
CA ALA A 24 0.84 -17.70 -0.57
C ALA A 24 0.10 -16.36 -0.50
N ILE A 25 0.83 -15.24 -0.32
CA ILE A 25 0.23 -13.88 -0.36
C ILE A 25 -0.41 -13.61 -1.72
N SER A 26 0.33 -13.82 -2.81
CA SER A 26 -0.12 -13.58 -4.17
C SER A 26 -1.36 -14.40 -4.51
N LYS A 27 -1.34 -15.70 -4.20
CA LYS A 27 -2.51 -16.58 -4.41
C LYS A 27 -3.70 -16.12 -3.56
N MET A 28 -3.51 -15.76 -2.30
CA MET A 28 -4.59 -15.24 -1.46
C MET A 28 -5.22 -13.97 -2.03
N LEU A 29 -4.41 -13.00 -2.47
CA LEU A 29 -4.89 -11.76 -3.07
C LEU A 29 -5.68 -12.03 -4.37
N GLN A 30 -5.18 -12.94 -5.23
CA GLN A 30 -5.89 -13.36 -6.44
C GLN A 30 -7.26 -14.00 -6.14
N LEU A 31 -7.32 -14.88 -5.14
CA LEU A 31 -8.58 -15.54 -4.74
C LEU A 31 -9.55 -14.60 -4.02
N ALA A 32 -9.03 -13.56 -3.38
CA ALA A 32 -9.77 -12.56 -2.61
C ALA A 32 -10.02 -11.26 -3.39
N ASN A 33 -10.07 -11.30 -4.72
CA ASN A 33 -10.20 -10.10 -5.57
C ASN A 33 -11.49 -9.27 -5.40
N LYS A 34 -12.46 -9.76 -4.61
CA LYS A 34 -13.71 -9.04 -4.27
C LYS A 34 -13.74 -8.46 -2.85
N VAL A 35 -12.65 -8.57 -2.08
CA VAL A 35 -12.59 -7.97 -0.74
C VAL A 35 -12.88 -6.48 -0.78
N LYS A 36 -13.59 -6.02 0.24
CA LYS A 36 -13.83 -4.60 0.47
C LYS A 36 -12.76 -4.01 1.36
N HIS A 37 -12.26 -4.77 2.32
CA HIS A 37 -11.26 -4.31 3.28
C HIS A 37 -10.04 -5.22 3.24
N LEU A 38 -8.88 -4.63 3.03
CA LEU A 38 -7.59 -5.32 3.04
C LEU A 38 -6.71 -4.68 4.11
N TYR A 39 -6.16 -5.52 4.98
CA TYR A 39 -5.18 -5.13 5.98
C TYR A 39 -3.92 -5.97 5.76
N MET A 40 -2.79 -5.33 5.50
CA MET A 40 -1.52 -6.02 5.27
C MET A 40 -0.44 -5.47 6.19
N LYS A 41 -0.04 -6.30 7.16
CA LYS A 41 1.10 -6.08 8.05
C LYS A 41 2.02 -7.29 8.04
N VAL A 42 2.84 -7.35 7.01
CA VAL A 42 3.90 -8.35 6.85
C VAL A 42 5.23 -7.62 6.75
N GLU A 43 6.26 -8.11 7.41
CA GLU A 43 7.59 -7.48 7.42
C GLU A 43 8.46 -7.95 6.25
N PHE A 44 8.46 -9.25 6.00
CA PHE A 44 9.31 -9.90 5.01
C PHE A 44 8.54 -10.97 4.22
N THR A 45 9.01 -11.25 3.01
CA THR A 45 8.65 -12.46 2.26
C THR A 45 9.72 -13.54 2.42
N GLY A 46 9.54 -14.69 1.76
CA GLY A 46 10.47 -15.81 1.75
C GLY A 46 9.96 -17.04 2.50
N ASP A 47 10.80 -18.06 2.56
CA ASP A 47 10.58 -19.30 3.31
C ASP A 47 11.45 -19.32 4.58
N PHE A 48 11.39 -20.41 5.36
CA PHE A 48 12.08 -20.51 6.65
C PHE A 48 13.60 -20.23 6.61
N GLU A 49 14.23 -20.28 5.43
CA GLU A 49 15.68 -20.15 5.25
C GLU A 49 16.13 -18.70 4.99
N ALA A 50 15.27 -17.82 4.45
CA ALA A 50 15.67 -16.46 4.08
C ALA A 50 14.56 -15.41 4.22
N LEU A 51 14.87 -14.31 4.95
CA LEU A 51 14.06 -13.10 4.94
C LEU A 51 14.30 -12.33 3.65
N LEU A 52 13.29 -12.25 2.79
CA LEU A 52 13.34 -11.53 1.52
C LEU A 52 12.48 -10.26 1.58
N PRO A 53 12.82 -9.21 0.82
CA PRO A 53 11.92 -8.08 0.65
C PRO A 53 10.64 -8.50 -0.07
N PHE A 54 9.60 -7.65 -0.02
CA PHE A 54 8.46 -7.82 -0.92
C PHE A 54 8.94 -7.64 -2.37
N PRO A 55 8.44 -8.45 -3.32
CA PRO A 55 8.65 -8.15 -4.74
C PRO A 55 7.92 -6.86 -5.09
N GLU A 56 8.35 -6.23 -6.18
CA GLU A 56 7.68 -5.03 -6.68
C GLU A 56 6.25 -5.34 -7.10
N ILE A 57 5.31 -4.48 -6.68
CA ILE A 57 3.89 -4.61 -7.02
C ILE A 57 3.50 -3.42 -7.87
N ASP A 58 2.93 -3.70 -9.03
CA ASP A 58 2.43 -2.66 -9.89
C ASP A 58 1.18 -2.00 -9.31
N PHE A 59 1.24 -0.69 -9.10
CA PHE A 59 0.15 0.09 -8.54
C PHE A 59 -1.15 -0.05 -9.36
N VAL A 60 -1.06 0.05 -10.68
CA VAL A 60 -2.22 0.01 -11.58
C VAL A 60 -2.80 -1.40 -11.64
N GLU A 61 -1.96 -2.41 -11.81
CA GLU A 61 -2.36 -3.81 -11.83
C GLU A 61 -3.01 -4.25 -10.51
N PHE A 62 -2.46 -3.80 -9.38
CA PHE A 62 -2.97 -4.13 -8.06
C PHE A 62 -4.40 -3.62 -7.87
N PHE A 63 -4.66 -2.35 -8.16
CA PHE A 63 -6.00 -1.78 -8.01
C PHE A 63 -6.99 -2.28 -9.06
N ASN A 64 -6.53 -2.57 -10.29
CA ASN A 64 -7.37 -3.23 -11.30
C ASN A 64 -7.79 -4.64 -10.87
N SER A 65 -6.92 -5.34 -10.13
CA SER A 65 -7.19 -6.68 -9.59
C SER A 65 -8.07 -6.66 -8.35
N HIS A 66 -8.24 -5.50 -7.68
CA HIS A 66 -9.05 -5.35 -6.46
C HIS A 66 -10.14 -4.27 -6.61
N PRO A 67 -11.05 -4.40 -7.60
CA PRO A 67 -11.97 -3.32 -7.98
C PRO A 67 -13.01 -2.97 -6.91
N LYS A 68 -13.21 -3.83 -5.89
CA LYS A 68 -14.16 -3.60 -4.79
C LYS A 68 -13.51 -3.08 -3.51
N LEU A 69 -12.21 -2.85 -3.51
CA LEU A 69 -11.47 -2.42 -2.33
C LEU A 69 -11.90 -1.02 -1.90
N ARG A 70 -12.48 -0.94 -0.70
CA ARG A 70 -12.95 0.27 -0.02
C ARG A 70 -12.00 0.78 1.05
N LYS A 71 -11.35 -0.14 1.77
CA LYS A 71 -10.37 0.20 2.80
C LYS A 71 -9.09 -0.57 2.57
N PHE A 72 -7.97 0.13 2.55
CA PHE A 72 -6.66 -0.51 2.47
C PHE A 72 -5.73 0.01 3.56
N ASP A 73 -5.30 -0.88 4.46
CA ASP A 73 -4.25 -0.61 5.45
C ASP A 73 -2.94 -1.28 5.01
N MET A 74 -1.99 -0.46 4.60
CA MET A 74 -0.72 -0.84 4.02
C MET A 74 0.41 -0.52 5.00
N HIS A 75 1.02 -1.56 5.58
CA HIS A 75 2.22 -1.37 6.38
C HIS A 75 3.50 -1.43 5.55
N GLY A 76 4.58 -0.91 6.14
CA GLY A 76 5.89 -0.65 5.56
C GLY A 76 6.29 -1.46 4.33
N ALA A 77 6.31 -2.81 4.41
CA ALA A 77 6.74 -3.64 3.29
C ALA A 77 5.77 -3.61 2.10
N MET A 78 4.46 -3.69 2.35
CA MET A 78 3.44 -3.60 1.29
C MET A 78 3.44 -2.21 0.64
N PHE A 79 3.56 -1.16 1.45
CA PHE A 79 3.65 0.19 0.90
C PHE A 79 4.92 0.38 0.07
N ALA A 80 6.08 -0.08 0.57
CA ALA A 80 7.34 -0.03 -0.18
C ALA A 80 7.24 -0.79 -1.51
N ALA A 81 6.63 -1.97 -1.52
CA ALA A 81 6.42 -2.79 -2.72
C ALA A 81 5.64 -2.05 -3.82
N LEU A 82 4.61 -1.29 -3.44
CA LEU A 82 3.82 -0.46 -4.36
C LEU A 82 4.57 0.77 -4.87
N CYS A 83 5.58 1.24 -4.12
CA CYS A 83 6.37 2.41 -4.51
C CYS A 83 7.46 2.10 -5.55
N GLN A 84 7.94 0.85 -5.61
CA GLN A 84 9.18 0.55 -6.34
C GLN A 84 9.02 0.58 -7.86
N LYS A 85 7.81 0.31 -8.38
CA LYS A 85 7.63 0.17 -9.82
C LYS A 85 7.37 1.53 -10.50
N ASN A 86 8.12 1.83 -11.55
CA ASN A 86 8.01 3.07 -12.36
C ASN A 86 6.69 3.20 -13.16
N SER A 87 5.69 2.34 -12.94
CA SER A 87 4.43 2.37 -13.70
C SER A 87 3.64 3.66 -13.51
N LEU A 88 3.88 4.40 -12.41
CA LEU A 88 3.28 5.71 -12.16
C LEU A 88 3.67 6.79 -13.19
N LYS A 89 4.78 6.62 -13.93
CA LYS A 89 5.23 7.60 -14.94
C LYS A 89 4.36 7.61 -16.21
N ASN A 90 3.74 6.49 -16.56
CA ASN A 90 2.98 6.30 -17.80
C ASN A 90 1.56 5.76 -17.55
N VAL A 91 0.91 6.22 -16.49
CA VAL A 91 -0.47 5.80 -16.18
C VAL A 91 -1.44 6.44 -17.16
N ASP A 92 -2.30 5.63 -17.77
CA ASP A 92 -3.42 6.11 -18.60
C ASP A 92 -4.25 7.12 -17.81
N SER A 93 -4.54 8.28 -18.40
CA SER A 93 -5.32 9.35 -17.75
C SER A 93 -6.73 8.90 -17.36
N ARG A 94 -7.24 7.80 -17.95
CA ARG A 94 -8.52 7.16 -17.63
C ARG A 94 -8.45 6.22 -16.44
N PHE A 95 -7.27 5.89 -15.93
CA PHE A 95 -7.12 5.03 -14.76
C PHE A 95 -7.77 5.68 -13.53
N VAL A 96 -8.56 4.89 -12.81
CA VAL A 96 -9.25 5.30 -11.59
C VAL A 96 -9.26 4.14 -10.59
N ILE A 97 -9.28 4.48 -9.30
CA ILE A 97 -9.51 3.53 -8.22
C ILE A 97 -10.94 3.78 -7.72
N PRO A 98 -11.94 3.01 -8.22
CA PRO A 98 -13.34 3.42 -8.13
C PRO A 98 -13.92 3.25 -6.73
N CYS A 99 -13.50 2.25 -5.94
CA CYS A 99 -14.15 1.95 -4.66
C CYS A 99 -13.39 2.40 -3.42
N LEU A 100 -12.14 2.86 -3.54
CA LEU A 100 -11.30 3.17 -2.38
C LEU A 100 -11.85 4.41 -1.65
N GLU A 101 -12.28 4.20 -0.40
CA GLU A 101 -12.83 5.24 0.49
C GLU A 101 -11.84 5.61 1.61
N GLU A 102 -11.06 4.65 2.10
CA GLU A 102 -10.08 4.85 3.17
C GLU A 102 -8.74 4.18 2.83
N ALA A 103 -7.65 4.94 2.95
CA ALA A 103 -6.28 4.43 2.84
C ALA A 103 -5.52 4.72 4.14
N VAL A 104 -4.88 3.71 4.72
CA VAL A 104 -3.99 3.87 5.86
C VAL A 104 -2.61 3.40 5.42
N VAL A 105 -1.62 4.27 5.55
CA VAL A 105 -0.25 4.02 5.09
C VAL A 105 0.68 4.16 6.27
N THR A 106 1.36 3.08 6.64
CA THR A 106 2.39 3.14 7.68
C THR A 106 3.77 3.27 7.05
N VAL A 107 4.43 4.39 7.36
CA VAL A 107 5.77 4.74 6.91
C VAL A 107 6.75 4.53 8.06
N ARG A 108 7.82 3.77 7.83
CA ARG A 108 8.84 3.43 8.84
C ARG A 108 10.28 3.74 8.44
N SER A 109 10.45 4.35 7.28
CA SER A 109 11.78 4.66 6.73
C SER A 109 11.66 5.78 5.70
N PRO A 110 12.64 6.70 5.63
CA PRO A 110 12.70 7.75 4.62
C PRO A 110 13.29 7.30 3.26
N LEU A 111 13.76 6.06 3.13
CA LEU A 111 14.36 5.57 1.88
C LEU A 111 13.36 5.67 0.71
N ASN A 112 13.82 6.05 -0.48
CA ASN A 112 12.96 6.20 -1.66
C ASN A 112 11.79 7.17 -1.43
N ALA A 113 12.08 8.32 -0.80
CA ALA A 113 11.11 9.35 -0.45
C ALA A 113 10.28 9.80 -1.67
N GLU A 114 10.94 10.08 -2.80
CA GLU A 114 10.28 10.50 -4.04
C GLU A 114 9.24 9.48 -4.51
N GLN A 115 9.57 8.18 -4.51
CA GLN A 115 8.65 7.13 -4.91
C GLN A 115 7.47 6.99 -3.93
N LYS A 116 7.74 7.13 -2.63
CA LYS A 116 6.69 7.12 -1.59
C LYS A 116 5.74 8.29 -1.75
N MET A 117 6.26 9.48 -1.97
CA MET A 117 5.45 10.67 -2.23
C MET A 117 4.63 10.52 -3.51
N SER A 118 5.23 10.06 -4.60
CA SER A 118 4.52 9.79 -5.86
C SER A 118 3.36 8.80 -5.68
N THR A 119 3.55 7.77 -4.84
CA THR A 119 2.51 6.78 -4.53
C THR A 119 1.38 7.39 -3.68
N LEU A 120 1.71 8.19 -2.66
CA LEU A 120 0.72 8.90 -1.84
C LEU A 120 -0.12 9.87 -2.70
N GLU A 121 0.53 10.64 -3.55
CA GLU A 121 -0.13 11.54 -4.51
C GLU A 121 -1.00 10.78 -5.50
N SER A 122 -0.54 9.63 -5.97
CA SER A 122 -1.31 8.77 -6.90
C SER A 122 -2.56 8.20 -6.24
N LEU A 123 -2.52 7.82 -4.96
CA LEU A 123 -3.71 7.39 -4.22
C LEU A 123 -4.77 8.49 -4.16
N VAL A 124 -4.36 9.74 -3.94
CA VAL A 124 -5.28 10.90 -3.96
C VAL A 124 -5.76 11.21 -5.38
N LYS A 125 -4.87 11.20 -6.36
CA LYS A 125 -5.17 11.55 -7.76
C LYS A 125 -6.16 10.58 -8.41
N TYR A 126 -5.96 9.28 -8.21
CA TYR A 126 -6.73 8.21 -8.86
C TYR A 126 -7.87 7.68 -7.98
N GLY A 127 -7.81 7.85 -6.65
CA GLY A 127 -8.86 7.49 -5.70
C GLY A 127 -10.05 8.46 -5.70
N LYS A 128 -10.94 8.35 -6.69
CA LYS A 128 -12.07 9.28 -6.89
C LYS A 128 -13.05 9.36 -5.71
N ASN A 129 -13.15 8.29 -4.94
CA ASN A 129 -14.03 8.19 -3.78
C ASN A 129 -13.27 8.23 -2.44
N LEU A 130 -11.98 8.58 -2.45
CA LEU A 130 -11.15 8.61 -1.25
C LEU A 130 -11.63 9.72 -0.31
N LYS A 131 -12.18 9.34 0.84
CA LYS A 131 -12.70 10.25 1.87
C LYS A 131 -11.67 10.50 2.97
N LYS A 132 -10.86 9.49 3.27
CA LYS A 132 -9.88 9.53 4.34
C LYS A 132 -8.59 8.84 3.92
N MET A 133 -7.47 9.52 4.15
CA MET A 133 -6.14 8.98 4.04
C MET A 133 -5.38 9.28 5.32
N THR A 134 -4.79 8.27 5.93
CA THR A 134 -3.99 8.42 7.14
C THR A 134 -2.58 7.96 6.87
N VAL A 135 -1.61 8.85 7.04
CA VAL A 135 -0.19 8.54 6.97
C VAL A 135 0.32 8.39 8.39
N ARG A 136 0.58 7.16 8.82
CA ARG A 136 1.17 6.82 10.12
C ARG A 136 2.67 6.83 10.01
N ILE A 137 3.34 7.58 10.87
CA ILE A 137 4.80 7.61 10.90
C ILE A 137 5.27 6.92 12.17
N LEU A 138 5.77 5.69 12.02
CA LEU A 138 6.17 4.85 13.15
C LEU A 138 7.66 4.54 13.06
N ASP A 139 8.39 4.79 14.14
CA ASP A 139 9.79 4.41 14.32
C ASP A 139 10.63 4.62 13.04
N MET A 140 10.62 5.84 12.49
CA MET A 140 11.48 6.17 11.34
C MET A 140 12.94 5.96 11.75
N LYS A 141 13.48 4.80 11.41
CA LYS A 141 14.86 4.45 11.71
C LYS A 141 15.78 5.22 10.77
N SER A 142 16.20 6.40 11.16
CA SER A 142 17.27 7.13 10.48
C SER A 142 17.91 8.17 11.40
N SER A 143 19.23 8.28 11.34
CA SER A 143 20.02 9.34 11.99
C SER A 143 20.41 10.45 11.01
N HIS A 144 19.73 10.55 9.86
CA HIS A 144 20.09 11.43 8.75
C HIS A 144 19.01 12.48 8.49
N SER A 145 19.44 13.68 8.06
CA SER A 145 18.55 14.80 7.70
C SER A 145 17.49 14.44 6.64
N SER A 146 17.70 13.36 5.89
CA SER A 146 16.72 12.82 4.93
C SER A 146 15.38 12.46 5.57
N ALA A 147 15.32 12.12 6.86
CA ALA A 147 14.05 11.91 7.54
C ALA A 147 13.28 13.21 7.73
N ASP A 148 13.97 14.30 8.07
CA ASP A 148 13.35 15.61 8.26
C ASP A 148 12.79 16.14 6.94
N ASP A 149 13.58 16.05 5.86
CA ASP A 149 13.16 16.49 4.52
C ASP A 149 11.92 15.70 4.06
N PHE A 150 11.94 14.38 4.20
CA PHE A 150 10.79 13.54 3.84
C PHE A 150 9.56 13.82 4.72
N PHE A 151 9.76 14.04 6.02
CA PHE A 151 8.66 14.42 6.90
C PHE A 151 8.05 15.78 6.51
N GLN A 152 8.88 16.75 6.12
CA GLN A 152 8.43 18.04 5.60
C GLN A 152 7.61 17.86 4.31
N GLU A 153 8.01 16.97 3.40
CA GLU A 153 7.22 16.64 2.21
C GLU A 153 5.86 16.04 2.57
N ILE A 154 5.79 15.08 3.51
CA ILE A 154 4.53 14.52 4.00
C ILE A 154 3.65 15.63 4.62
N CYS A 155 4.23 16.54 5.38
CA CYS A 155 3.52 17.68 5.95
C CYS A 155 2.95 18.59 4.86
N ARG A 156 3.73 18.90 3.82
CA ARG A 156 3.28 19.68 2.67
C ARG A 156 2.15 18.97 1.93
N PHE A 157 2.28 17.68 1.68
CA PHE A 157 1.24 16.85 1.07
C PHE A 157 -0.06 16.87 1.87
N ARG A 158 0.02 16.76 3.21
CA ARG A 158 -1.13 16.93 4.09
C ARG A 158 -1.74 18.33 3.99
N CYS A 159 -0.93 19.39 3.97
CA CYS A 159 -1.44 20.77 3.84
C CYS A 159 -2.24 20.96 2.54
N LEU A 160 -1.75 20.43 1.42
CA LEU A 160 -2.44 20.46 0.13
C LEU A 160 -3.74 19.65 0.14
N ASN A 161 -3.80 18.58 0.94
CA ASN A 161 -4.90 17.62 0.98
C ASN A 161 -5.64 17.58 2.33
N ARG A 162 -5.66 18.70 3.07
CA ARG A 162 -6.08 18.78 4.50
C ARG A 162 -7.47 18.27 4.83
N LYS A 163 -8.36 18.16 3.83
CA LYS A 163 -9.73 17.65 3.99
C LYS A 163 -9.79 16.11 4.06
N ILE A 164 -8.79 15.45 3.48
CA ILE A 164 -8.77 14.00 3.31
C ILE A 164 -7.54 13.35 3.97
N VAL A 165 -6.39 14.03 4.01
CA VAL A 165 -5.13 13.49 4.55
C VAL A 165 -4.92 13.92 6.00
N SER A 166 -4.69 12.95 6.87
CA SER A 166 -4.21 13.13 8.25
C SER A 166 -2.84 12.47 8.43
N ILE A 167 -2.06 12.98 9.37
CA ILE A 167 -0.82 12.36 9.84
C ILE A 167 -1.09 11.87 11.27
N GLU A 168 -0.72 10.63 11.55
CA GLU A 168 -0.83 9.96 12.86
C GLU A 168 0.55 9.50 13.37
#